data_AF-A0A7V1I1C2-F1
#
_entry.id   AF-A0A7V1I1C2-F1
#
_cell.length_a   1.000
_cell.length_b   1.000
_cell.length_c   1.000
_cell.angle_alpha   90.00
_cell.angle_beta   90.00
_cell.angle_gamma   90.00
#
_symmetry.space_group_name_H-M   'P 1'
#
loop_
_entity.id
_entity.type
_entity.pdbx_description
1 polymer ?
#
loop_
_entity_poly.entity_id
_entity_poly.type
_entity_poly.pdbx_seq_one_letter_code
_entity_poly.pdbx_strand_id
1 'polypeptide(L)'
;VRARAVGGKENIIAAFINLFGRNKRRYGGYVIHIGVILMFVGFTGSWYNLEKQAALFPGEIMKIGDYTLTYVKSDHTRPKQTLDKVVATMLVEKNGEKLGYALPERNIHYTKDVRGNMSPQPTSEVAIRTTYKEDLYLIFAALNENGSATFKAHVNPLVKWLWLGGVIIGLGSMLVLWPDKRERKRFVARHLAARAKA
;
A
#
# COMPACT_ATOMS: atom_id res chain seq x y z
N VAL A 1 -10.75 -12.59 -32.05
CA VAL A 1 -11.81 -11.61 -31.70
C VAL A 1 -12.67 -11.23 -32.91
N ARG A 2 -12.08 -10.90 -34.07
CA ARG A 2 -12.83 -10.57 -35.31
C ARG A 2 -13.77 -11.67 -35.85
N ALA A 3 -13.50 -12.95 -35.61
CA ALA A 3 -14.30 -14.05 -36.17
C ALA A 3 -15.69 -14.28 -35.52
N ARG A 4 -16.06 -13.56 -34.46
CA ARG A 4 -17.39 -13.67 -33.81
C ARG A 4 -18.23 -12.40 -33.83
N ALA A 5 -17.70 -11.30 -34.37
CA ALA A 5 -18.45 -10.05 -34.47
C ALA A 5 -19.49 -10.05 -35.61
N VAL A 6 -19.54 -11.09 -36.44
CA VAL A 6 -20.39 -11.13 -37.66
C VAL A 6 -21.75 -11.82 -37.42
N GLY A 7 -22.01 -12.42 -36.24
CA GLY A 7 -23.15 -13.32 -36.07
C GLY A 7 -24.22 -12.98 -35.03
N GLY A 8 -24.04 -11.96 -34.18
CA GLY A 8 -25.03 -11.72 -33.13
C GLY A 8 -24.84 -10.40 -32.42
N LYS A 9 -25.95 -9.71 -32.18
CA LYS A 9 -26.08 -8.45 -31.43
C LYS A 9 -25.74 -8.64 -29.94
N GLU A 10 -24.55 -9.14 -29.61
CA GLU A 10 -24.05 -9.16 -28.24
C GLU A 10 -23.17 -7.93 -28.03
N ASN A 11 -23.50 -7.12 -27.02
CA ASN A 11 -22.63 -6.04 -26.55
C ASN A 11 -21.20 -6.56 -26.43
N ILE A 12 -20.22 -5.83 -26.95
CA ILE A 12 -18.80 -6.23 -26.93
C ILE A 12 -18.35 -6.60 -25.51
N ILE A 13 -18.89 -5.89 -24.51
CA ILE A 13 -18.71 -6.16 -23.08
C ILE A 13 -19.30 -7.52 -22.67
N ALA A 14 -20.50 -7.86 -23.12
CA ALA A 14 -21.14 -9.14 -22.85
C ALA A 14 -20.40 -10.31 -23.53
N ALA A 15 -19.93 -10.13 -24.78
CA ALA A 15 -19.11 -11.11 -25.48
C ALA A 15 -17.74 -11.31 -24.81
N PHE A 16 -17.14 -10.23 -24.30
CA PHE A 16 -15.91 -10.26 -23.51
C PHE A 16 -16.13 -11.05 -22.21
N ILE A 17 -17.16 -10.70 -21.42
CA ILE A 17 -17.52 -11.40 -20.17
C ILE A 17 -17.83 -12.88 -20.43
N ASN A 18 -18.55 -13.22 -21.50
CA ASN A 18 -18.85 -14.60 -21.88
C ASN A 18 -17.60 -15.41 -22.27
N LEU A 19 -16.59 -14.78 -22.87
CA LEU A 19 -15.32 -15.42 -23.20
C LEU A 19 -14.53 -15.79 -21.94
N PHE A 20 -14.45 -14.88 -20.96
CA PHE A 20 -13.83 -15.15 -19.65
C PHE A 20 -14.63 -16.19 -18.84
N GLY A 21 -15.95 -16.12 -18.90
CA GLY A 21 -16.84 -17.04 -18.19
C GLY A 21 -16.79 -18.50 -18.65
N ARG A 22 -16.38 -18.76 -19.90
CA ARG A 22 -16.36 -20.12 -20.48
C ARG A 22 -15.09 -20.91 -20.19
N ASN A 23 -13.99 -20.23 -19.86
CA ASN A 23 -12.66 -20.83 -19.58
C ASN A 23 -11.99 -20.20 -18.35
N LYS A 24 -12.78 -20.04 -17.28
CA LYS A 24 -12.43 -19.28 -16.06
C LYS A 24 -11.10 -19.69 -15.44
N ARG A 25 -10.83 -21.00 -15.32
CA ARG A 25 -9.58 -21.52 -14.75
C ARG A 25 -8.34 -21.08 -15.54
N ARG A 26 -8.42 -21.09 -16.88
CA ARG A 26 -7.30 -20.71 -17.74
C ARG A 26 -7.04 -19.21 -17.66
N TYR A 27 -8.06 -18.40 -17.89
CA TYR A 27 -7.90 -16.95 -17.95
C TYR A 27 -7.71 -16.33 -16.57
N GLY A 28 -8.43 -16.80 -15.54
CA GLY A 28 -8.20 -16.41 -14.16
C GLY A 28 -6.81 -16.81 -13.65
N GLY A 29 -6.32 -17.99 -14.05
CA GLY A 29 -4.94 -18.39 -13.82
C GLY A 29 -3.92 -17.43 -14.45
N TYR A 30 -4.11 -17.00 -15.69
CA TYR A 30 -3.24 -16.01 -16.32
C TYR A 30 -3.28 -14.65 -15.62
N VAL A 31 -4.46 -14.19 -15.20
CA VAL A 31 -4.60 -12.95 -14.41
C VAL A 31 -3.80 -13.04 -13.11
N ILE A 32 -3.89 -14.16 -12.40
CA ILE A 32 -3.10 -14.40 -11.18
C ILE A 32 -1.59 -14.35 -11.48
N HIS A 33 -1.12 -15.02 -12.54
CA HIS A 33 0.30 -15.00 -12.91
C HIS A 33 0.79 -13.60 -13.26
N ILE A 34 -0.01 -12.79 -13.96
CA ILE A 34 0.32 -11.38 -14.22
C ILE A 34 0.45 -10.61 -12.89
N GLY A 35 -0.46 -10.82 -11.95
CA GLY A 35 -0.38 -10.22 -10.62
C GLY A 35 0.90 -10.63 -9.87
N VAL A 36 1.29 -11.90 -9.94
CA VAL A 36 2.54 -12.41 -9.36
C VAL A 36 3.77 -11.75 -10.01
N ILE A 37 3.81 -11.63 -11.33
CA ILE A 37 4.89 -10.94 -12.05
C ILE A 37 5.01 -9.49 -11.58
N LEU A 38 3.90 -8.78 -11.42
CA LEU A 38 3.91 -7.40 -10.91
C LEU A 38 4.40 -7.31 -9.46
N MET A 39 4.08 -8.30 -8.61
CA MET A 39 4.63 -8.36 -7.26
C MET A 39 6.15 -8.56 -7.27
N PHE A 40 6.68 -9.42 -8.16
CA PHE A 40 8.13 -9.55 -8.34
C PHE A 40 8.79 -8.23 -8.74
N VAL A 41 8.18 -7.47 -9.67
CA VAL A 41 8.64 -6.12 -10.01
C VAL A 41 8.58 -5.17 -8.81
N GLY A 42 7.55 -5.28 -7.96
CA GLY A 42 7.50 -4.52 -6.70
C GLY A 42 8.65 -4.88 -5.75
N PHE A 43 8.95 -6.17 -5.60
CA PHE A 43 10.02 -6.64 -4.70
C PHE A 43 11.42 -6.23 -5.15
N THR A 44 11.69 -6.17 -6.47
CA THR A 44 12.99 -5.68 -6.95
C THR A 44 13.24 -4.22 -6.57
N GLY A 45 12.18 -3.44 -6.34
CA GLY A 45 12.27 -2.07 -5.82
C GLY A 45 12.93 -1.99 -4.44
N SER A 46 12.78 -3.03 -3.60
CA SER A 46 13.37 -3.05 -2.25
C SER A 46 14.89 -2.95 -2.22
N TRP A 47 15.57 -3.39 -3.29
CA TRP A 47 17.01 -3.27 -3.43
C TRP A 47 17.49 -1.80 -3.46
N TYR A 48 16.60 -0.89 -3.88
CA TYR A 48 16.88 0.53 -4.00
C TYR A 48 16.27 1.34 -2.85
N ASN A 49 15.84 0.68 -1.76
CA ASN A 49 15.34 1.37 -0.59
C ASN A 49 16.44 2.25 0.02
N LEU A 50 16.10 3.50 0.30
CA LEU A 50 16.98 4.43 0.99
C LEU A 50 16.40 4.71 2.38
N GLU A 51 17.27 4.75 3.38
CA GLU A 51 16.93 5.16 4.74
C GLU A 51 17.91 6.22 5.21
N LYS A 52 17.38 7.25 5.87
CA LYS A 52 18.20 8.25 6.53
C LYS A 52 17.53 8.75 7.81
N GLN A 53 18.34 8.94 8.83
CA GLN A 53 17.93 9.55 10.09
C GLN A 53 18.83 10.74 10.39
N ALA A 54 18.23 11.85 10.83
CA ALA A 54 18.95 13.05 11.24
C ALA A 54 18.19 13.80 12.33
N ALA A 55 18.93 14.41 13.26
CA ALA A 55 18.41 15.43 14.17
C ALA A 55 18.62 16.80 13.51
N LEU A 56 17.55 17.56 13.34
CA LEU A 56 17.54 18.83 12.63
C LEU A 56 17.05 19.97 13.52
N PHE A 57 17.68 21.13 13.42
CA PHE A 57 17.14 22.40 13.89
C PHE A 57 16.23 23.04 12.83
N PRO A 58 15.28 23.90 13.22
CA PRO A 58 14.48 24.65 12.26
C PRO A 58 15.37 25.40 11.25
N GLY A 59 15.09 25.22 9.95
CA GLY A 59 15.87 25.71 8.82
C GLY A 59 16.88 24.70 8.26
N GLU A 60 17.20 23.63 8.98
CA GLU A 60 18.15 22.62 8.52
C GLU A 60 17.53 21.61 7.56
N ILE A 61 18.40 20.96 6.79
CA ILE A 61 18.05 20.16 5.63
C ILE A 61 18.58 18.72 5.79
N MET A 62 17.72 17.74 5.49
CA MET A 62 18.09 16.35 5.28
C MET A 62 17.88 15.97 3.82
N LYS A 63 18.95 15.51 3.16
CA LYS A 63 18.91 14.98 1.79
C LYS A 63 18.86 13.46 1.78
N ILE A 64 17.94 12.87 1.00
CA ILE A 64 17.79 11.42 0.81
C ILE A 64 17.39 11.12 -0.65
N GLY A 65 18.27 10.47 -1.40
CA GLY A 65 18.11 10.31 -2.85
C GLY A 65 17.93 11.65 -3.55
N ASP A 66 16.87 11.78 -4.35
CA ASP A 66 16.48 13.01 -5.05
C ASP A 66 15.73 14.01 -4.15
N TYR A 67 15.41 13.64 -2.91
CA TYR A 67 14.62 14.45 -2.00
C TYR A 67 15.48 15.35 -1.14
N THR A 68 15.00 16.58 -0.98
CA THR A 68 15.49 17.57 -0.02
C THR A 68 14.38 17.87 0.96
N LEU A 69 14.62 17.59 2.24
CA LEU A 69 13.65 17.72 3.32
C LEU A 69 14.11 18.81 4.26
N THR A 70 13.38 19.92 4.31
CA THR A 70 13.74 21.08 5.15
C THR A 70 12.83 21.13 6.36
N TYR A 71 13.41 21.12 7.55
CA TYR A 71 12.64 21.24 8.78
C TYR A 71 12.23 22.70 8.99
N VAL A 72 10.92 22.96 9.00
CA VAL A 72 10.40 24.34 9.10
C VAL A 72 10.16 24.70 10.56
N LYS A 73 9.36 23.90 11.26
CA LYS A 73 8.98 24.12 12.66
C LYS A 73 8.29 22.89 13.22
N SER A 74 8.16 22.83 14.54
CA SER A 74 7.25 21.91 15.22
C SER A 74 6.30 22.67 16.12
N ASP A 75 5.03 22.28 16.12
CA ASP A 75 4.00 22.82 17.00
C ASP A 75 3.62 21.75 18.05
N HIS A 76 3.70 22.11 19.33
CA HIS A 76 3.25 21.25 20.43
C HIS A 76 1.85 21.68 20.87
N THR A 77 0.93 20.73 20.87
CA THR A 77 -0.47 20.93 21.24
C THR A 77 -0.90 19.87 22.25
N ARG A 78 -1.73 20.25 23.22
CA ARG A 78 -2.34 19.31 24.17
C ARG A 78 -3.85 19.34 24.00
N PRO A 79 -4.39 18.67 22.96
CA PRO A 79 -5.82 18.74 22.64
C PRO A 79 -6.72 18.14 23.74
N LYS A 80 -6.19 17.20 24.55
CA LYS A 80 -6.88 16.64 25.72
C LYS A 80 -5.88 16.47 26.85
N GLN A 81 -6.35 16.43 28.10
CA GLN A 81 -5.47 16.12 29.25
C GLN A 81 -4.74 14.77 29.08
N THR A 82 -5.34 13.84 28.34
CA THR A 82 -4.81 12.50 28.08
C THR A 82 -4.05 12.36 26.76
N LEU A 83 -3.82 13.46 26.03
CA LEU A 83 -3.16 13.45 24.73
C LEU A 83 -2.25 14.66 24.55
N ASP A 84 -0.94 14.41 24.49
CA ASP A 84 0.04 15.38 24.02
C ASP A 84 0.37 15.07 22.56
N LYS A 85 0.33 16.09 21.69
CA LYS A 85 0.51 15.95 20.25
C LYS A 85 1.55 16.95 19.75
N VAL A 86 2.59 16.47 19.09
CA VAL A 86 3.62 17.31 18.45
C VAL A 86 3.58 17.07 16.95
N VAL A 87 3.36 18.13 16.19
CA VAL A 87 3.32 18.09 14.71
C VAL A 87 4.55 18.82 14.19
N ALA A 88 5.34 18.15 13.35
CA ALA A 88 6.44 18.79 12.65
C ALA A 88 6.02 19.18 11.24
N THR A 89 6.42 20.37 10.78
CA THR A 89 6.25 20.82 9.40
C THR A 89 7.56 20.65 8.65
N MET A 90 7.53 19.82 7.62
CA MET A 90 8.69 19.51 6.78
C MET A 90 8.37 19.92 5.33
N LEU A 91 9.15 20.83 4.76
CA LEU A 91 9.05 21.14 3.33
C LEU A 91 9.72 20.00 2.55
N VAL A 92 9.01 19.46 1.57
CA VAL A 92 9.49 18.37 0.72
C VAL A 92 9.75 18.91 -0.69
N GLU A 93 10.98 18.78 -1.13
CA GLU A 93 11.42 19.13 -2.48
C GLU A 93 12.02 17.89 -3.15
N LYS A 94 11.84 17.76 -4.46
CA LYS A 94 12.48 16.72 -5.26
C LYS A 94 13.07 17.32 -6.52
N ASN A 95 14.36 17.11 -6.76
CA ASN A 95 15.06 17.67 -7.91
C ASN A 95 14.87 19.20 -8.07
N GLY A 96 14.78 19.92 -6.94
CA GLY A 96 14.57 21.37 -6.90
C GLY A 96 13.11 21.83 -7.05
N GLU A 97 12.16 20.92 -7.31
CA GLU A 97 10.74 21.24 -7.36
C GLU A 97 10.08 21.08 -5.99
N LYS A 98 9.30 22.08 -5.57
CA LYS A 98 8.53 22.06 -4.32
C LYS A 98 7.31 21.15 -4.47
N LEU A 99 7.32 20.03 -3.74
CA LEU A 99 6.24 19.05 -3.77
C LEU A 99 5.14 19.31 -2.72
N GLY A 100 5.42 20.16 -1.74
CA GLY A 100 4.51 20.55 -0.67
C GLY A 100 5.09 20.33 0.73
N TYR A 101 4.21 20.35 1.73
CA TYR A 101 4.58 20.11 3.13
C TYR A 101 4.15 18.72 3.58
N ALA A 102 5.03 18.04 4.30
CA ALA A 102 4.74 16.82 5.05
C ALA A 102 4.57 17.19 6.53
N LEU A 103 3.53 16.63 7.16
CA LEU A 103 3.16 16.90 8.54
C LEU A 103 3.25 15.63 9.40
N PRO A 104 4.46 15.05 9.61
CA PRO A 104 4.58 13.92 10.50
C PRO A 104 4.28 14.33 11.94
N GLU A 105 3.60 13.44 12.68
CA GLU A 105 3.14 13.72 14.03
C GLU A 105 3.65 12.68 15.02
N ARG A 106 3.79 13.10 16.27
CA ARG A 106 4.02 12.22 17.41
C ARG A 106 2.97 12.50 18.47
N ASN A 107 2.20 11.48 18.80
CA ASN A 107 1.11 11.51 19.75
C ASN A 107 1.50 10.72 20.99
N ILE A 108 1.28 11.26 22.18
CA ILE A 108 1.52 10.58 23.45
C ILE A 108 0.17 10.45 24.14
N HIS A 109 -0.36 9.24 24.15
CA HIS A 109 -1.61 8.91 24.81
C HIS A 109 -1.33 8.48 26.25
N TYR A 110 -2.00 9.10 27.20
CA TYR A 110 -1.92 8.68 28.60
C TYR A 110 -3.10 7.77 28.92
N THR A 111 -2.82 6.51 29.20
CA THR A 111 -3.84 5.47 29.47
C THR A 111 -3.56 4.79 30.80
N LYS A 112 -4.61 4.38 31.50
CA LYS A 112 -4.48 3.64 32.76
C LYS A 112 -3.96 2.23 32.49
N ASP A 113 -2.89 1.86 33.19
CA ASP A 113 -2.39 0.49 33.19
C ASP A 113 -3.31 -0.44 34.00
N VAL A 114 -2.95 -1.73 34.06
CA VAL A 114 -3.70 -2.75 34.81
C VAL A 114 -3.79 -2.44 36.32
N ARG A 115 -2.91 -1.58 36.84
CA ARG A 115 -2.84 -1.15 38.24
C ARG A 115 -3.56 0.19 38.47
N GLY A 116 -4.18 0.78 37.45
CA GLY A 116 -4.89 2.05 37.50
C GLY A 116 -3.99 3.29 37.40
N ASN A 117 -2.68 3.13 37.20
CA ASN A 117 -1.73 4.24 37.06
C ASN A 117 -1.72 4.76 35.63
N MET A 118 -1.56 6.08 35.49
CA MET A 118 -1.50 6.70 34.17
C MET A 118 -0.13 6.46 33.52
N SER A 119 -0.09 5.73 32.41
CA SER A 119 1.13 5.42 31.66
C SER A 119 1.12 6.07 30.27
N PRO A 120 2.23 6.71 29.83
CA PRO A 120 2.35 7.26 28.49
C PRO A 120 2.54 6.17 27.43
N GLN A 121 1.82 6.27 26.31
CA GLN A 121 1.87 5.39 25.15
C GLN A 121 2.16 6.24 23.91
N PRO A 122 3.42 6.32 23.48
CA PRO A 122 3.78 7.09 22.30
C PRO A 122 3.38 6.36 21.01
N THR A 123 2.80 7.09 20.08
CA THR A 123 2.49 6.67 18.71
C THR A 123 3.01 7.74 17.74
N SER A 124 3.37 7.32 16.52
CA SER A 124 3.83 8.23 15.47
C SER A 124 2.87 8.14 14.28
N GLU A 125 2.39 9.28 13.81
CA GLU A 125 1.72 9.37 12.51
C GLU A 125 2.75 9.75 11.46
N VAL A 126 2.96 8.82 10.53
CA VAL A 126 3.95 8.96 9.46
C VAL A 126 3.34 9.79 8.34
N ALA A 127 4.05 10.81 7.89
CA ALA A 127 3.68 11.50 6.66
C ALA A 127 4.15 10.66 5.47
N ILE A 128 3.22 10.25 4.60
CA ILE A 128 3.50 9.39 3.46
C ILE A 128 3.17 10.13 2.17
N ARG A 129 4.13 10.14 1.24
CA ARG A 129 3.90 10.59 -0.14
C ARG A 129 4.14 9.43 -1.10
N THR A 130 3.06 8.91 -1.66
CA THR A 130 3.08 7.78 -2.61
C THR A 130 3.05 8.28 -4.05
N THR A 131 3.98 7.79 -4.87
CA THR A 131 3.98 7.98 -6.33
C THR A 131 3.91 6.64 -7.06
N TYR A 132 3.91 6.63 -8.39
CA TYR A 132 3.97 5.36 -9.15
C TYR A 132 5.36 4.72 -9.14
N LYS A 133 6.41 5.50 -8.82
CA LYS A 133 7.81 5.03 -8.83
C LYS A 133 8.29 4.66 -7.43
N GLU A 134 7.90 5.42 -6.42
CA GLU A 134 8.37 5.27 -5.04
C GLU A 134 7.46 5.95 -4.03
N ASP A 135 7.64 5.57 -2.78
CA ASP A 135 6.95 6.11 -1.63
C ASP A 135 7.97 6.74 -0.68
N LEU A 136 7.75 8.02 -0.34
CA LEU A 136 8.51 8.72 0.69
C LEU A 136 7.75 8.64 2.02
N TYR A 137 8.36 8.02 3.01
CA TYR A 137 7.89 7.95 4.39
C TYR A 137 8.71 8.91 5.23
N LEU A 138 8.04 9.77 5.99
CA LEU A 138 8.68 10.68 6.93
C LEU A 138 8.11 10.48 8.32
N ILE A 139 8.99 10.13 9.24
CA ILE A 139 8.65 9.78 10.62
C ILE A 139 9.27 10.84 11.51
N PHE A 140 8.44 11.44 12.36
CA PHE A 140 8.91 12.28 13.45
C PHE A 140 9.19 11.41 14.67
N ALA A 141 10.48 11.14 14.92
CA ALA A 141 10.90 10.18 15.93
C ALA A 141 10.92 10.79 17.32
N ALA A 142 11.53 11.97 17.50
CA ALA A 142 11.63 12.62 18.80
C ALA A 142 11.89 14.12 18.69
N LEU A 143 11.41 14.87 19.68
CA LEU A 143 11.92 16.20 20.00
C LEU A 143 13.00 16.03 21.07
N ASN A 144 14.20 16.53 20.80
CA ASN A 144 15.34 16.43 21.70
C ASN A 144 15.37 17.63 22.66
N GLU A 145 15.97 17.46 23.84
CA GLU A 145 16.05 18.50 24.87
C GLU A 145 16.80 19.76 24.42
N ASN A 146 17.75 19.61 23.48
CA ASN A 146 18.48 20.72 22.88
C ASN A 146 17.67 21.52 21.85
N GLY A 147 16.40 21.20 21.63
CA GLY A 147 15.51 21.87 20.67
C GLY A 147 15.58 21.33 19.24
N SER A 148 16.41 20.34 18.95
CA SER A 148 16.43 19.65 17.65
C SER A 148 15.34 18.59 17.55
N ALA A 149 14.88 18.31 16.33
CA ALA A 149 13.89 17.30 16.03
C ALA A 149 14.53 16.14 15.23
N THR A 150 14.39 14.92 15.74
CA THR A 150 14.87 13.71 15.07
C THR A 150 13.84 13.21 14.08
N PHE A 151 14.24 13.14 12.81
CA PHE A 151 13.44 12.61 11.71
C PHE A 151 14.06 11.34 11.15
N LYS A 152 13.21 10.39 10.75
CA LYS A 152 13.60 9.26 9.90
C LYS A 152 12.86 9.37 8.57
N ALA A 153 13.57 9.27 7.48
CA ALA A 153 13.01 9.23 6.14
C ALA A 153 13.34 7.91 5.46
N HIS A 154 12.36 7.34 4.76
CA HIS A 154 12.54 6.18 3.90
C HIS A 154 12.02 6.49 2.50
N VAL A 155 12.80 6.15 1.48
CA VAL A 155 12.35 6.16 0.09
C VAL A 155 12.27 4.71 -0.35
N ASN A 156 11.05 4.23 -0.60
CA ASN A 156 10.77 2.84 -0.94
C ASN A 156 10.26 2.75 -2.39
N PRO A 157 11.09 2.33 -3.35
CA PRO A 157 10.67 2.19 -4.73
C PRO A 157 9.67 1.05 -4.95
N LEU A 158 8.77 1.26 -5.91
CA LEU A 158 7.86 0.27 -6.50
C LEU A 158 6.85 -0.41 -5.55
N VAL A 159 6.67 0.07 -4.32
CA VAL A 159 5.68 -0.46 -3.35
C VAL A 159 4.27 -0.49 -3.94
N LYS A 160 3.88 0.52 -4.72
CA LYS A 160 2.56 0.58 -5.38
C LYS A 160 2.31 -0.58 -6.35
N TRP A 161 3.36 -1.12 -6.98
CA TRP A 161 3.26 -2.27 -7.90
C TRP A 161 3.03 -3.58 -7.16
N LEU A 162 3.57 -3.71 -5.94
CA LEU A 162 3.28 -4.83 -5.05
C LEU A 162 1.78 -4.87 -4.72
N TRP A 163 1.20 -3.73 -4.33
CA TRP A 163 -0.23 -3.61 -4.04
C TRP A 163 -1.10 -3.88 -5.27
N LEU A 164 -0.71 -3.34 -6.45
CA LEU A 164 -1.42 -3.60 -7.70
C LEU A 164 -1.42 -5.09 -8.05
N GLY A 165 -0.28 -5.78 -7.90
CA GLY A 165 -0.18 -7.21 -8.08
C GLY A 165 -1.11 -8.00 -7.15
N GLY A 166 -1.17 -7.62 -5.88
CA GLY A 166 -2.10 -8.22 -4.90
C GLY A 166 -3.58 -8.04 -5.28
N VAL A 167 -3.98 -6.85 -5.71
CA VAL A 167 -5.34 -6.58 -6.19
C VAL A 167 -5.67 -7.46 -7.41
N ILE A 168 -4.73 -7.59 -8.36
CA ILE A 168 -4.92 -8.40 -9.56
C ILE A 168 -5.05 -9.89 -9.22
N ILE A 169 -4.25 -10.40 -8.29
CA ILE A 169 -4.38 -11.77 -7.79
C ILE A 169 -5.73 -11.98 -7.12
N GLY A 170 -6.18 -11.04 -6.29
CA GLY A 170 -7.51 -11.08 -5.66
C GLY A 170 -8.63 -11.19 -6.69
N LEU A 171 -8.61 -10.31 -7.70
CA LEU A 171 -9.59 -10.33 -8.79
C LEU A 171 -9.52 -11.63 -9.61
N GLY A 172 -8.31 -12.08 -9.94
CA GLY A 172 -8.10 -13.36 -10.62
C GLY A 172 -8.64 -14.55 -9.82
N SER A 173 -8.44 -14.54 -8.50
CA SER A 173 -8.95 -15.57 -7.59
C SER A 173 -10.48 -15.55 -7.51
N MET A 174 -11.09 -14.37 -7.42
CA MET A 174 -12.55 -14.23 -7.48
C MET A 174 -13.12 -14.77 -8.80
N LEU A 175 -12.45 -14.53 -9.94
CA LEU A 175 -12.86 -15.06 -11.24
C LEU A 175 -12.78 -16.59 -11.32
N VAL A 176 -11.73 -17.20 -10.75
CA VAL A 176 -11.56 -18.66 -10.72
C VAL A 176 -12.59 -19.32 -9.80
N LEU A 177 -12.84 -18.74 -8.63
CA LEU A 177 -13.73 -19.29 -7.61
C LEU A 177 -15.21 -19.04 -7.91
N TRP A 178 -15.54 -18.22 -8.91
CA TRP A 178 -16.93 -17.89 -9.22
C TRP A 178 -17.72 -19.13 -9.65
N PRO A 179 -18.82 -19.49 -8.95
CA PRO A 179 -19.52 -20.75 -9.14
C PRO A 179 -20.00 -20.90 -10.59
N ASP A 180 -19.61 -22.02 -11.22
CA ASP A 180 -20.08 -22.41 -12.54
C ASP A 180 -21.10 -23.54 -12.44
N LYS A 181 -22.28 -23.33 -13.00
CA LYS A 181 -23.28 -24.39 -13.19
C LYS A 181 -22.70 -25.56 -14.01
N ARG A 182 -21.73 -25.32 -14.90
CA ARG A 182 -21.07 -26.36 -15.71
C ARG A 182 -20.02 -27.16 -14.93
N GLU A 183 -19.20 -26.51 -14.10
CA GLU A 183 -18.28 -27.24 -13.21
C GLU A 183 -19.05 -28.08 -12.20
N ARG A 184 -20.14 -27.53 -11.64
CA ARG A 184 -21.04 -28.29 -10.76
C ARG A 184 -21.60 -29.53 -11.45
N LYS A 185 -22.07 -29.41 -12.71
CA LYS A 185 -22.54 -30.56 -13.51
C LYS A 185 -21.45 -31.60 -13.77
N ARG A 186 -20.22 -31.17 -14.09
CA ARG A 186 -19.07 -32.08 -14.29
C ARG A 186 -18.67 -32.81 -13.00
N PHE A 187 -18.71 -32.11 -11.87
CA PHE A 187 -18.42 -32.70 -10.56
C PHE A 187 -19.45 -33.78 -10.19
N VAL A 188 -20.74 -33.48 -10.35
CA VAL A 188 -21.83 -34.45 -10.12
C VAL A 188 -21.71 -35.67 -11.03
N ALA A 189 -21.46 -35.47 -12.33
CA ALA A 189 -21.31 -36.56 -13.28
C ALA A 189 -20.13 -37.49 -12.92
N ARG A 190 -18.99 -36.94 -12.49
CA ARG A 190 -17.84 -37.73 -12.01
C ARG A 190 -18.17 -38.53 -10.75
N HIS A 191 -18.86 -37.92 -9.79
CA HIS A 191 -19.22 -38.60 -8.55
C HIS A 191 -20.20 -39.76 -8.76
N LEU A 192 -21.18 -39.59 -9.65
CA LEU A 192 -22.12 -40.65 -10.03
C LEU A 192 -21.40 -41.80 -10.77
N ALA A 193 -20.47 -41.49 -11.68
CA ALA A 193 -19.69 -42.50 -12.40
C ALA A 193 -18.75 -43.29 -11.47
N ALA A 194 -18.20 -42.65 -10.42
CA ALA A 194 -17.39 -43.34 -9.42
C ALA A 194 -18.23 -44.27 -8.53
N ARG A 195 -19.44 -43.85 -8.13
CA ARG A 195 -20.38 -44.70 -7.38
C ARG A 195 -20.89 -45.89 -8.19
N ALA A 196 -21.08 -45.74 -9.50
CA ALA A 196 -21.52 -46.83 -10.36
C ALA A 196 -20.43 -47.90 -10.62
N LYS A 197 -19.17 -47.60 -10.27
CA LYS A 197 -18.03 -48.52 -10.40
C LYS A 197 -17.65 -49.23 -9.10
N ALA A 198 -18.22 -48.83 -7.96
CA ALA A 198 -18.00 -49.41 -6.64
C ALA A 198 -19.14 -50.38 -6.31
#